data_AF-A0A6I8W9W2-F1
#
_entry.id   AF-A0A6I8W9W2-F1
#
_cell.length_a   1.000
_cell.length_b   1.000
_cell.length_c   1.000
_cell.angle_alpha   90.00
_cell.angle_beta   90.00
_cell.angle_gamma   90.00
#
_symmetry.space_group_name_H-M   'P 1'
#
loop_
_entity.id
_entity.type
_entity.pdbx_description
1 polymer ?
#
loop_
_entity_poly.entity_id
_entity_poly.type
_entity_poly.pdbx_seq_one_letter_code
_entity_poly.pdbx_strand_id
1 'polypeptide(L)'
;MGWFQGNVKIIACEDERSVKLYKAAVAQVGEVYAGAKLVAVDWSLVPSRPRARIWVPATFKEPERILKMLQRCNPGLPTSDWKVAKVETTQGPTNQAVLVLNKESLAPIEAAKGELNFGFSSVTIKAYKSDAAAAALPVVNPDVQDVVAEIEAPDDELEPDQEGFSSETELMLDFESMCRERVSDDSDADITVVENLEDGPNDPSNKSPPL
;
A
#
# COMPACT_ATOMS: atom_id res chain seq x y z
N MET A 1 -8.04 -16.64 14.79
CA MET A 1 -7.21 -15.62 14.12
C MET A 1 -8.14 -14.45 13.78
N GLY A 2 -7.90 -13.28 14.37
CA GLY A 2 -8.85 -12.14 14.32
C GLY A 2 -8.70 -11.23 13.09
N TRP A 3 -9.72 -10.40 12.86
CA TRP A 3 -9.83 -9.42 11.76
C TRP A 3 -8.70 -8.36 11.77
N PHE A 4 -8.16 -8.02 12.94
CA PHE A 4 -7.11 -7.02 13.08
C PHE A 4 -5.71 -7.65 12.99
N GLN A 5 -5.09 -7.55 11.81
CA GLN A 5 -3.71 -7.97 11.56
C GLN A 5 -2.71 -6.80 11.62
N GLY A 6 -3.06 -5.72 12.32
CA GLY A 6 -2.24 -4.49 12.35
C GLY A 6 -2.17 -3.74 11.01
N ASN A 7 -3.05 -4.06 10.07
CA ASN A 7 -3.10 -3.48 8.73
C ASN A 7 -4.42 -2.75 8.50
N VAL A 8 -4.38 -1.64 7.77
CA VAL A 8 -5.57 -0.94 7.26
C VAL A 8 -6.01 -1.62 5.96
N LYS A 9 -7.29 -2.00 5.88
CA LYS A 9 -7.87 -2.54 4.64
C LYS A 9 -8.31 -1.37 3.75
N ILE A 10 -7.87 -1.41 2.50
CA ILE A 10 -8.23 -0.41 1.49
C ILE A 10 -9.33 -1.01 0.63
N ILE A 11 -10.46 -0.32 0.57
CA ILE A 11 -11.59 -0.68 -0.29
C ILE A 11 -11.78 0.46 -1.28
N ALA A 12 -11.74 0.13 -2.58
CA ALA A 12 -12.06 1.07 -3.63
C ALA A 12 -13.58 1.07 -3.85
N CYS A 13 -14.18 2.24 -3.85
CA CYS A 13 -15.57 2.45 -4.23
C CYS A 13 -15.60 3.14 -5.60
N GLU A 14 -16.55 2.76 -6.45
CA GLU A 14 -16.66 3.30 -7.81
C GLU A 14 -17.17 4.74 -7.83
N ASP A 15 -18.09 5.07 -6.93
CA ASP A 15 -18.77 6.37 -6.88
C ASP A 15 -19.06 6.84 -5.44
N GLU A 16 -19.54 8.07 -5.30
CA GLU A 16 -19.85 8.64 -3.98
C GLU A 16 -21.01 7.90 -3.27
N ARG A 17 -21.93 7.30 -4.04
CA ARG A 17 -23.07 6.54 -3.49
C ARG A 17 -22.57 5.27 -2.79
N SER A 18 -21.69 4.53 -3.44
CA SER A 18 -21.06 3.31 -2.89
C SER A 18 -20.18 3.63 -1.68
N VAL A 19 -19.49 4.77 -1.66
CA VAL A 19 -18.78 5.25 -0.45
C VAL A 19 -19.75 5.46 0.72
N LYS A 20 -20.88 6.15 0.49
CA LYS A 20 -21.90 6.41 1.53
C LYS A 20 -22.50 5.12 2.07
N LEU A 21 -22.89 4.21 1.18
CA LEU A 21 -23.42 2.89 1.55
C LEU A 21 -22.41 2.08 2.36
N TYR A 22 -21.14 2.06 1.93
CA TYR A 22 -20.09 1.33 2.64
C TYR A 22 -19.83 1.92 4.03
N LYS A 23 -19.72 3.25 4.15
CA LYS A 23 -19.55 3.92 5.45
C LYS A 23 -20.73 3.64 6.38
N ALA A 24 -21.96 3.66 5.87
CA ALA A 24 -23.16 3.33 6.64
C ALA A 24 -23.16 1.87 7.10
N ALA A 25 -22.83 0.92 6.21
CA ALA A 25 -22.75 -0.49 6.54
C ALA A 25 -21.69 -0.76 7.61
N VAL A 26 -20.49 -0.18 7.49
CA VAL A 26 -19.43 -0.32 8.50
C VAL A 26 -19.85 0.27 9.85
N ALA A 27 -20.57 1.40 9.85
CA ALA A 27 -21.08 1.99 11.08
C ALA A 27 -22.13 1.10 11.78
N GLN A 28 -22.91 0.31 11.04
CA GLN A 28 -23.90 -0.61 11.57
C GLN A 28 -23.30 -1.87 12.21
N VAL A 29 -22.09 -2.30 11.81
CA VAL A 29 -21.43 -3.50 12.36
C VAL A 29 -21.20 -3.39 13.87
N GLY A 30 -20.98 -2.17 14.39
CA GLY A 30 -20.72 -1.95 15.81
C GLY A 30 -19.40 -2.57 16.29
N GLU A 31 -19.39 -3.07 17.53
CA GLU A 31 -18.21 -3.73 18.10
C GLU A 31 -18.12 -5.20 17.66
N VAL A 32 -17.10 -5.53 16.87
CA VAL A 32 -16.87 -6.92 16.42
C VAL A 32 -16.34 -7.80 17.57
N TYR A 33 -15.64 -7.18 18.51
CA TYR A 33 -15.20 -7.75 19.79
C TYR A 33 -15.02 -6.60 20.78
N ALA A 34 -15.00 -6.91 22.09
CA ALA A 34 -15.02 -5.89 23.14
C ALA A 34 -13.94 -4.80 22.93
N GLY A 35 -14.40 -3.55 22.77
CA GLY A 35 -13.54 -2.39 22.57
C GLY A 35 -13.01 -2.18 21.15
N ALA A 36 -13.39 -3.02 20.18
CA ALA A 36 -12.97 -2.88 18.79
C ALA A 36 -14.05 -2.23 17.92
N LYS A 37 -13.81 -0.97 17.56
CA LYS A 37 -14.68 -0.19 16.67
C LYS A 37 -14.11 -0.17 15.25
N LEU A 38 -14.91 -0.63 14.29
CA LEU A 38 -14.59 -0.44 12.87
C LEU A 38 -15.04 0.96 12.42
N VAL A 39 -14.19 1.63 11.66
CA VAL A 39 -14.51 2.93 11.05
C VAL A 39 -14.00 2.92 9.62
N ALA A 40 -14.87 3.28 8.68
CA ALA A 40 -14.50 3.56 7.31
C ALA A 40 -14.17 5.05 7.18
N VAL A 41 -12.93 5.36 6.84
CA VAL A 41 -12.43 6.73 6.66
C VAL A 41 -11.95 6.93 5.23
N ASP A 42 -11.87 8.19 4.81
CA ASP A 42 -11.26 8.53 3.53
C ASP A 42 -9.75 8.27 3.57
N TRP A 43 -9.17 7.92 2.42
CA TRP A 43 -7.75 7.57 2.30
C TRP A 43 -6.82 8.69 2.78
N SER A 44 -7.21 9.96 2.62
CA SER A 44 -6.46 11.12 3.07
C SER A 44 -6.26 11.18 4.59
N LEU A 45 -7.15 10.56 5.37
CA LEU A 45 -7.07 10.50 6.82
C LEU A 45 -6.19 9.35 7.31
N VAL A 46 -5.86 8.40 6.43
CA VAL A 46 -4.97 7.29 6.78
C VAL A 46 -3.53 7.82 6.81
N PRO A 47 -2.84 7.78 7.96
CA PRO A 47 -1.47 8.26 8.04
C PRO A 47 -0.53 7.37 7.21
N SER A 48 -0.14 7.84 6.02
CA SER A 48 0.89 7.18 5.22
C SER A 48 2.28 7.53 5.77
N ARG A 49 3.09 6.50 6.03
CA ARG A 49 4.53 6.67 6.26
C ARG A 49 5.26 6.60 4.93
N PRO A 50 6.14 7.55 4.62
CA PRO A 50 6.87 7.51 3.36
C PRO A 50 7.69 6.24 3.23
N ARG A 51 7.64 5.63 2.05
CA ARG A 51 8.45 4.45 1.73
C ARG A 51 9.47 4.78 0.66
N ALA A 52 10.55 4.02 0.64
CA ALA A 52 11.58 4.13 -0.37
C ALA A 52 12.21 2.78 -0.70
N ARG A 53 12.74 2.67 -1.93
CA ARG A 53 13.57 1.54 -2.35
C ARG A 53 15.03 1.94 -2.35
N ILE A 54 15.86 1.03 -1.84
CA ILE A 54 17.33 1.12 -1.93
C ILE A 54 17.91 -0.18 -2.47
N TRP A 55 19.09 -0.07 -3.05
CA TRP A 55 19.92 -1.21 -3.45
C TRP A 55 21.11 -1.28 -2.51
N VAL A 56 21.26 -2.41 -1.82
CA VAL A 56 22.35 -2.67 -0.89
C VAL A 56 23.21 -3.83 -1.38
N PRO A 57 24.47 -3.96 -0.97
CA PRO A 57 25.28 -5.12 -1.33
C PRO A 57 24.61 -6.45 -0.91
N ALA A 58 24.76 -7.50 -1.74
CA ALA A 58 24.12 -8.81 -1.53
C ALA A 58 24.50 -9.49 -0.19
N THR A 59 25.61 -9.05 0.42
CA THR A 59 26.09 -9.50 1.73
C THR A 59 25.16 -9.12 2.88
N PHE A 60 24.28 -8.12 2.69
CA PHE A 60 23.31 -7.69 3.69
C PHE A 60 21.94 -8.32 3.42
N LYS A 61 21.56 -9.27 4.27
CA LYS A 61 20.26 -9.96 4.21
C LYS A 61 19.37 -9.60 5.39
N GLU A 62 19.97 -9.25 6.53
CA GLU A 62 19.23 -8.96 7.76
C GLU A 62 18.74 -7.49 7.76
N PRO A 63 17.41 -7.26 7.87
CA PRO A 63 16.83 -5.92 7.92
C PRO A 63 17.46 -5.01 8.99
N GLU A 64 17.70 -5.55 10.19
CA GLU A 64 18.24 -4.80 11.33
C GLU A 64 19.67 -4.37 11.09
N ARG A 65 20.46 -5.18 10.36
CA ARG A 65 21.84 -4.87 10.02
C ARG A 65 21.92 -3.75 9.00
N ILE A 66 21.04 -3.79 7.98
CA ILE A 66 20.90 -2.72 6.98
C ILE A 66 20.52 -1.41 7.67
N LEU A 67 19.50 -1.44 8.53
CA LEU A 67 19.03 -0.27 9.26
C LEU A 67 20.14 0.34 10.13
N LYS A 68 20.85 -0.48 10.92
CA LYS A 68 21.96 0.00 11.75
C LYS A 68 23.09 0.63 10.92
N MET A 69 23.38 0.09 9.74
CA MET A 69 24.39 0.67 8.85
C MET A 69 23.95 2.05 8.36
N LEU A 70 22.71 2.18 7.89
CA LEU A 70 22.15 3.45 7.43
C LEU A 70 22.16 4.51 8.54
N GLN A 71 21.74 4.15 9.75
CA GLN A 71 21.72 5.05 10.90
C GLN A 71 23.13 5.54 11.27
N ARG A 72 24.13 4.64 11.28
CA ARG A 72 25.52 4.98 11.64
C ARG A 72 26.22 5.84 10.60
N CYS A 73 25.99 5.55 9.32
CA CYS A 73 26.67 6.24 8.22
C CYS A 73 26.05 7.59 7.87
N ASN A 74 24.83 7.88 8.37
CA ASN A 74 24.10 9.11 8.05
C ASN A 74 23.62 9.82 9.34
N PRO A 75 24.52 10.28 10.22
CA PRO A 75 24.15 10.90 11.50
C PRO A 75 23.41 12.24 11.34
N GLY A 76 23.50 12.88 10.17
CA GLY A 76 22.77 14.11 9.86
C GLY A 76 21.32 13.89 9.43
N LEU A 77 20.85 12.65 9.30
CA LEU A 77 19.48 12.32 8.94
C LEU A 77 18.68 11.89 10.18
N PRO A 78 17.40 12.33 10.30
CA PRO A 78 16.53 11.85 11.36
C PRO A 78 16.11 10.41 11.04
N THR A 79 16.84 9.43 11.57
CA THR A 79 16.70 7.99 11.23
C THR A 79 16.14 7.13 12.36
N SER A 80 15.70 7.73 13.48
CA SER A 80 15.23 7.03 14.69
C SER A 80 14.06 6.09 14.44
N ASP A 81 13.08 6.51 13.64
CA ASP A 81 11.85 5.75 13.37
C ASP A 81 11.87 4.97 12.05
N TRP A 82 13.05 4.84 11.43
CA TRP A 82 13.18 4.09 10.19
C TRP A 82 13.02 2.59 10.44
N LYS A 83 12.45 1.90 9.45
CA LYS A 83 12.34 0.43 9.46
C LYS A 83 12.65 -0.12 8.08
N VAL A 84 13.31 -1.28 8.03
CA VAL A 84 13.45 -2.05 6.80
C VAL A 84 12.31 -3.06 6.78
N ALA A 85 11.32 -2.83 5.92
CA ALA A 85 10.10 -3.63 5.85
C ALA A 85 10.31 -4.95 5.11
N LYS A 86 11.18 -4.95 4.09
CA LYS A 86 11.46 -6.13 3.27
C LYS A 86 12.86 -6.04 2.69
N VAL A 87 13.52 -7.19 2.58
CA VAL A 87 14.75 -7.36 1.82
C VAL A 87 14.49 -8.46 0.79
N GLU A 88 14.65 -8.12 -0.48
CA GLU A 88 14.51 -9.01 -1.62
C GLU A 88 15.91 -9.34 -2.14
N THR A 89 16.27 -10.62 -2.05
CA THR A 89 17.52 -11.12 -2.62
C THR A 89 17.41 -11.20 -4.13
N THR A 90 18.36 -10.60 -4.84
CA THR A 90 18.45 -10.75 -6.29
C THR A 90 19.59 -11.71 -6.65
N GLN A 91 19.61 -12.22 -7.88
CA GLN A 91 20.69 -13.10 -8.35
C GLN A 91 22.01 -12.36 -8.62
N GLY A 92 22.06 -11.04 -8.37
CA GLY A 92 23.21 -10.19 -8.64
C GLY A 92 24.03 -9.80 -7.39
N PRO A 93 24.94 -8.82 -7.53
CA PRO A 93 25.79 -8.34 -6.44
C PRO A 93 25.05 -7.48 -5.41
N THR A 94 23.76 -7.20 -5.63
CA THR A 94 22.94 -6.33 -4.77
C THR A 94 21.64 -7.02 -4.34
N ASN A 95 21.15 -6.65 -3.18
CA ASN A 95 19.78 -6.92 -2.74
C ASN A 95 18.99 -5.62 -2.82
N GLN A 96 17.67 -5.76 -2.97
CA GLN A 96 16.76 -4.64 -2.88
C GLN A 96 16.14 -4.59 -1.48
N ALA A 97 16.11 -3.43 -0.83
CA ALA A 97 15.42 -3.25 0.43
C ALA A 97 14.35 -2.17 0.34
N VAL A 98 13.23 -2.40 1.01
CA VAL A 98 12.14 -1.42 1.18
C VAL A 98 12.26 -0.79 2.56
N LEU A 99 12.50 0.51 2.58
CA LEU A 99 12.57 1.33 3.78
C LEU A 99 11.22 2.02 4.03
N VAL A 100 10.84 2.06 5.30
CA VAL A 100 9.83 2.96 5.85
C VAL A 100 10.57 4.09 6.53
N LEU A 101 10.30 5.31 6.09
CA LEU A 101 10.96 6.54 6.51
C LEU A 101 10.02 7.36 7.41
N ASN A 102 10.60 8.31 8.13
CA ASN A 102 9.87 9.42 8.73
C ASN A 102 9.73 10.57 7.73
N LYS A 103 8.67 11.37 7.86
CA LYS A 103 8.42 12.54 6.98
C LYS A 103 9.56 13.55 7.01
N GLU A 104 10.16 13.76 8.18
CA GLU A 104 11.27 14.70 8.39
C GLU A 104 12.55 14.35 7.61
N SER A 105 12.74 13.07 7.25
CA SER A 105 13.92 12.67 6.47
C SER A 105 13.80 12.99 4.98
N LEU A 106 12.59 13.26 4.45
CA LEU A 106 12.39 13.43 3.01
C LEU A 106 13.15 14.63 2.45
N ALA A 107 13.03 15.80 3.08
CA ALA A 107 13.69 17.01 2.60
C ALA A 107 15.23 16.91 2.66
N PRO A 108 15.85 16.42 3.75
CA PRO A 108 17.29 16.14 3.78
C PRO A 108 17.75 15.11 2.73
N ILE A 109 16.96 14.05 2.48
CA ILE A 109 17.27 13.05 1.46
C ILE A 109 17.23 13.67 0.06
N GLU A 110 16.22 14.51 -0.22
CA GLU A 110 16.09 15.21 -1.50
C GLU A 110 17.23 16.21 -1.70
N ALA A 111 17.61 16.95 -0.66
CA ALA A 111 18.77 17.84 -0.69
C ALA A 111 20.08 17.08 -0.98
N ALA A 112 20.20 15.84 -0.50
CA ALA A 112 21.29 14.92 -0.81
C ALA A 112 21.12 14.20 -2.17
N LYS A 113 20.16 14.61 -3.02
CA LYS A 113 19.83 14.00 -4.31
C LYS A 113 19.54 12.50 -4.23
N GLY A 114 19.05 12.03 -3.08
CA GLY A 114 18.78 10.62 -2.83
C GLY A 114 20.04 9.77 -2.68
N GLU A 115 21.22 10.34 -2.36
CA GLU A 115 22.41 9.56 -2.02
C GLU A 115 22.56 9.42 -0.51
N LEU A 116 22.75 8.18 -0.05
CA LEU A 116 22.99 7.84 1.34
C LEU A 116 24.31 7.10 1.49
N ASN A 117 25.04 7.37 2.57
CA ASN A 117 26.23 6.61 2.90
C ASN A 117 25.85 5.22 3.42
N PHE A 118 26.56 4.20 2.97
CA PHE A 118 26.39 2.81 3.40
C PHE A 118 27.75 2.12 3.50
N GLY A 119 28.30 2.07 4.72
CA GLY A 119 29.66 1.62 4.97
C GLY A 119 30.69 2.54 4.30
N PHE A 120 31.46 1.99 3.36
CA PHE A 120 32.45 2.73 2.56
C PHE A 120 31.94 3.12 1.16
N SER A 121 30.66 2.87 0.89
CA SER A 121 30.02 3.13 -0.40
C SER A 121 28.82 4.06 -0.23
N SER A 122 28.28 4.55 -1.34
CA SER A 122 27.00 5.26 -1.36
C SER A 122 25.93 4.39 -2.02
N VAL A 123 24.69 4.52 -1.54
CA VAL A 123 23.51 3.87 -2.11
C VAL A 123 22.49 4.93 -2.52
N THR A 124 21.80 4.69 -3.62
CA THR A 124 20.72 5.58 -4.07
C THR A 124 19.40 5.16 -3.45
N ILE A 125 18.71 6.10 -2.81
CA ILE A 125 17.36 5.96 -2.29
C ILE A 125 16.36 6.64 -3.23
N LYS A 126 15.29 5.91 -3.56
CA LYS A 126 14.17 6.43 -4.35
C LYS A 126 12.89 6.31 -3.54
N ALA A 127 12.37 7.44 -3.05
CA ALA A 127 11.07 7.52 -2.39
C ALA A 127 9.95 7.24 -3.41
N TYR A 128 8.86 6.60 -2.97
CA TYR A 128 7.70 6.40 -3.84
C TYR A 128 6.97 7.71 -4.12
N LYS A 129 6.52 7.90 -5.37
CA LYS A 129 5.85 9.14 -5.82
C LYS A 129 4.59 9.48 -5.02
N SER A 130 3.81 8.47 -4.62
CA SER A 130 2.61 8.66 -3.79
C SER A 130 2.92 9.26 -2.42
N ASP A 131 4.11 8.97 -1.89
CA ASP A 131 4.52 9.37 -0.55
C ASP A 131 5.21 10.74 -0.56
N ALA A 132 5.85 11.12 -1.67
CA ALA A 132 6.41 12.46 -1.88
C ALA A 132 5.30 13.53 -1.94
N ALA A 133 4.17 13.22 -2.57
CA ALA A 133 3.03 14.14 -2.66
C ALA A 133 2.29 14.29 -1.31
N ALA A 134 2.18 13.22 -0.51
CA ALA A 134 1.50 13.23 0.78
C ALA A 134 2.24 14.04 1.87
N ALA A 135 3.55 14.28 1.70
CA ALA A 135 4.33 15.14 2.60
C ALA A 135 4.08 16.64 2.37
N ALA A 136 3.48 17.02 1.24
CA ALA A 136 3.23 18.41 0.87
C ALA A 136 1.86 18.95 1.34
N LEU A 137 1.04 18.13 2.00
CA LEU A 137 -0.27 18.57 2.49
C LEU A 137 -0.15 19.17 3.91
N PRO A 138 -0.71 20.38 4.15
CA PRO A 138 -0.72 20.99 5.47
C PRO A 138 -1.59 20.17 6.43
N VAL A 139 -1.13 20.04 7.67
CA VAL A 139 -1.87 19.42 8.77
C VAL A 139 -3.08 20.30 9.07
N VAL A 140 -4.27 19.88 8.62
CA VAL A 140 -5.53 20.45 9.08
C VAL A 140 -5.95 19.63 10.29
N ASN A 141 -5.88 20.23 11.48
CA ASN A 141 -6.51 19.68 12.68
C ASN A 141 -8.03 19.76 12.50
N PRO A 142 -8.78 18.65 12.54
CA PRO A 142 -10.23 18.73 12.62
C PRO A 142 -10.61 19.05 14.07
N ASP A 143 -10.92 20.32 14.32
CA ASP A 143 -11.67 20.73 15.50
C ASP A 143 -13.04 20.03 15.46
N VAL A 144 -13.29 19.19 16.46
CA VAL A 144 -14.58 18.50 16.61
C VAL A 144 -15.53 19.48 17.28
N GLN A 145 -16.41 20.12 16.50
CA GLN A 145 -17.58 20.79 17.04
C GLN A 145 -18.76 19.83 17.04
N ASP A 146 -19.12 19.48 18.26
CA ASP A 146 -20.33 18.81 18.70
C ASP A 146 -21.56 19.61 18.27
N VAL A 147 -22.42 19.00 17.46
CA VAL A 147 -23.80 19.44 17.28
C VAL A 147 -24.71 18.22 17.40
N VAL A 148 -25.05 17.95 18.66
CA VAL A 148 -26.29 17.26 19.03
C VAL A 148 -27.44 18.12 18.50
N ALA A 149 -28.23 17.61 17.56
CA ALA A 149 -29.53 18.17 17.23
C ALA A 149 -30.53 17.01 17.10
N GLU A 150 -31.60 17.17 17.84
CA GLU A 150 -32.61 16.20 18.22
C GLU A 150 -33.39 15.62 17.04
N ILE A 151 -33.84 14.39 17.25
CA ILE A 151 -34.78 13.68 16.41
C ILE A 151 -36.18 14.19 16.79
N GLU A 152 -36.84 14.92 15.90
CA GLU A 152 -38.29 15.11 15.96
C GLU A 152 -38.96 14.17 14.95
N ALA A 153 -39.72 13.21 15.47
CA ALA A 153 -40.67 12.42 14.72
C ALA A 153 -41.96 13.21 14.55
N PRO A 154 -42.61 13.18 13.37
CA PRO A 154 -44.04 13.39 13.27
C PRO A 154 -44.76 12.04 13.22
N ASP A 155 -45.61 11.81 14.22
CA ASP A 155 -46.72 10.86 14.16
C ASP A 155 -47.65 11.24 13.00
N ASP A 156 -47.96 10.31 12.12
CA ASP A 156 -49.19 10.37 11.33
C ASP A 156 -49.68 8.94 11.05
N GLU A 157 -50.78 8.58 11.71
CA GLU A 157 -51.50 7.32 11.54
C GLU A 157 -52.38 7.38 10.29
N LEU A 158 -52.08 6.60 9.23
CA LEU A 158 -53.07 6.18 8.23
C LEU A 158 -52.65 4.83 7.60
N GLU A 159 -53.44 3.79 7.86
CA GLU A 159 -53.48 2.49 7.16
C GLU A 159 -54.80 2.41 6.36
N PRO A 160 -55.03 1.42 5.47
CA PRO A 160 -54.11 0.61 4.67
C PRO A 160 -54.53 0.59 3.18
N ASP A 161 -53.59 0.49 2.24
CA ASP A 161 -53.91 -0.04 0.89
C ASP A 161 -52.89 -1.10 0.48
N GLN A 162 -53.44 -2.27 0.17
CA GLN A 162 -52.76 -3.48 -0.30
C GLN A 162 -52.04 -3.22 -1.62
N GLU A 163 -50.81 -3.72 -1.76
CA GLU A 163 -50.35 -4.46 -2.95
C GLU A 163 -48.91 -5.00 -2.77
N GLY A 164 -48.71 -6.29 -3.08
CA GLY A 164 -47.41 -6.84 -3.49
C GLY A 164 -46.48 -7.38 -2.40
N PHE A 165 -46.89 -8.44 -1.70
CA PHE A 165 -45.96 -9.27 -0.90
C PHE A 165 -44.98 -9.99 -1.86
N SER A 166 -43.73 -9.53 -1.96
CA SER A 166 -42.64 -10.30 -2.57
C SER A 166 -41.65 -10.68 -1.46
N SER A 167 -41.55 -11.98 -1.20
CA SER A 167 -40.93 -12.57 -0.02
C SER A 167 -39.41 -12.38 0.02
N GLU A 168 -38.89 -11.93 1.17
CA GLU A 168 -37.45 -11.77 1.51
C GLU A 168 -36.61 -13.06 1.36
N THR A 169 -37.24 -14.21 1.19
CA THR A 169 -36.57 -15.50 0.99
C THR A 169 -35.99 -15.68 -0.41
N GLU A 170 -36.46 -14.94 -1.42
CA GLU A 170 -35.97 -15.04 -2.79
C GLU A 170 -34.62 -14.31 -2.95
N LEU A 171 -34.45 -13.16 -2.27
CA LEU A 171 -33.21 -12.38 -2.27
C LEU A 171 -32.05 -13.08 -1.53
N MET A 172 -32.34 -13.88 -0.51
CA MET A 172 -31.30 -14.56 0.27
C MET A 172 -30.72 -15.79 -0.46
N LEU A 173 -31.52 -16.43 -1.32
CA LEU A 173 -31.07 -17.57 -2.15
C LEU A 173 -30.20 -17.11 -3.34
N ASP A 174 -30.49 -15.93 -3.90
CA ASP A 174 -29.65 -15.33 -4.96
C ASP A 174 -28.26 -14.91 -4.46
N PHE A 175 -28.12 -14.54 -3.19
CA PHE A 175 -26.83 -14.15 -2.62
C PHE A 175 -25.91 -15.36 -2.33
N GLU A 176 -26.47 -16.49 -1.87
CA GLU A 176 -25.71 -17.72 -1.67
C GLU A 176 -25.28 -18.37 -3.00
N SER A 177 -26.11 -18.26 -4.04
CA SER A 177 -25.81 -18.72 -5.41
C SER A 177 -24.62 -17.96 -6.02
N MET A 178 -24.52 -16.65 -5.77
CA MET A 178 -23.44 -15.81 -6.29
C MET A 178 -22.08 -16.12 -5.63
N CYS A 179 -22.08 -16.65 -4.40
CA CYS A 179 -20.85 -16.97 -3.66
C CYS A 179 -20.29 -18.35 -3.99
N ARG A 180 -20.93 -19.14 -4.87
CA ARG A 180 -20.56 -20.53 -5.13
C ARG A 180 -20.39 -20.86 -6.62
N GLU A 181 -19.48 -20.16 -7.29
CA GLU A 181 -18.66 -20.55 -8.47
C GLU A 181 -17.93 -19.29 -8.94
N ARG A 182 -16.60 -19.17 -8.95
CA ARG A 182 -15.65 -19.93 -9.78
C ARG A 182 -14.30 -19.99 -9.09
N VAL A 183 -13.80 -21.20 -8.85
CA VAL A 183 -12.35 -21.43 -8.76
C VAL A 183 -11.86 -21.47 -10.20
N SER A 184 -11.35 -20.34 -10.69
CA SER A 184 -10.56 -20.29 -11.92
C SER A 184 -9.11 -20.13 -11.49
N ASP A 185 -8.39 -21.24 -11.60
CA ASP A 185 -6.96 -21.38 -11.46
C ASP A 185 -6.33 -20.68 -12.68
N ASP A 186 -5.92 -19.41 -12.56
CA ASP A 186 -5.14 -18.69 -13.58
C ASP A 186 -3.69 -18.56 -13.09
N SER A 187 -2.95 -19.64 -13.30
CA SER A 187 -1.52 -19.58 -13.55
C SER A 187 -1.28 -19.02 -14.95
N ASP A 188 -0.70 -17.82 -15.03
CA ASP A 188 0.34 -17.41 -16.00
C ASP A 188 0.28 -15.90 -16.26
N ALA A 189 1.29 -15.20 -15.75
CA ALA A 189 1.69 -13.91 -16.29
C ALA A 189 3.23 -13.84 -16.32
N ASP A 190 3.85 -14.75 -17.07
CA ASP A 190 5.15 -14.50 -17.67
C ASP A 190 4.94 -13.71 -18.96
N ILE A 191 5.16 -12.40 -18.91
CA ILE A 191 5.44 -11.61 -20.10
C ILE A 191 6.89 -11.12 -20.05
N THR A 192 7.79 -11.98 -20.52
CA THR A 192 9.16 -11.60 -20.87
C THR A 192 9.16 -10.94 -22.24
N VAL A 193 9.40 -9.64 -22.29
CA VAL A 193 9.79 -8.95 -23.54
C VAL A 193 11.32 -8.99 -23.60
N VAL A 194 11.86 -9.75 -24.55
CA VAL A 194 13.29 -9.73 -24.91
C VAL A 194 13.43 -8.92 -26.20
N GLU A 195 13.94 -7.71 -26.10
CA GLU A 195 14.52 -7.01 -27.25
C GLU A 195 16.00 -7.42 -27.33
N ASN A 196 16.35 -8.23 -28.34
CA ASN A 196 17.73 -8.38 -28.78
C ASN A 196 17.88 -7.59 -30.08
N LEU A 197 18.68 -6.53 -30.00
CA LEU A 197 19.15 -5.78 -31.14
C LEU A 197 20.47 -6.41 -31.63
N GLU A 198 20.53 -6.58 -32.95
CA GLU A 198 21.71 -6.72 -33.81
C GLU A 198 22.43 -8.07 -33.86
N ASP A 199 22.30 -8.74 -35.00
CA ASP A 199 23.40 -9.50 -35.57
C ASP A 199 23.48 -9.31 -37.10
N GLY A 200 24.71 -9.12 -37.57
CA GLY A 200 25.13 -9.03 -38.96
C GLY A 200 26.33 -8.07 -39.13
N PRO A 201 27.38 -8.41 -39.91
CA PRO A 201 27.40 -9.42 -40.97
C PRO A 201 28.48 -10.51 -40.83
N ASN A 202 28.20 -11.63 -41.50
CA ASN A 202 29.16 -12.66 -41.87
C ASN A 202 30.24 -12.11 -42.81
N ASP A 203 31.51 -12.42 -42.54
CA ASP A 203 32.50 -12.73 -43.58
C ASP A 203 33.51 -13.78 -43.06
N PRO A 204 33.66 -14.95 -43.70
CA PRO A 204 34.57 -16.00 -43.28
C PRO A 204 35.82 -16.05 -44.18
N SER A 205 37.02 -15.87 -43.60
CA SER A 205 38.22 -16.59 -44.09
C SER A 205 39.50 -16.34 -43.27
N ASN A 206 39.92 -17.42 -42.60
CA ASN A 206 41.18 -18.12 -42.89
C ASN A 206 42.52 -17.48 -42.47
N LYS A 207 43.05 -17.94 -41.32
CA LYS A 207 44.33 -18.69 -41.15
C LYS A 207 44.97 -18.42 -39.79
N SER A 208 45.31 -19.51 -39.08
CA SER A 208 46.38 -19.54 -38.06
C SER A 208 47.70 -20.06 -38.70
N PRO A 209 48.82 -20.20 -37.95
CA PRO A 209 49.90 -19.23 -37.69
C PRO A 209 51.24 -19.69 -38.34
N PRO A 210 52.42 -19.06 -38.12
CA PRO A 210 53.30 -19.25 -36.93
C PRO A 210 54.00 -17.92 -36.50
N LEU A 211 54.77 -17.74 -35.44
CA LEU A 211 55.53 -18.55 -34.46
C LEU A 211 55.64 -17.70 -33.17
#